data_AF-A0A392U5M7-F1
#
_entry.id   AF-A0A392U5M7-F1
#
_cell.length_a   1.000
_cell.length_b   1.000
_cell.length_c   1.000
_cell.angle_alpha   90.00
_cell.angle_beta   90.00
_cell.angle_gamma   90.00
#
_symmetry.space_group_name_H-M   'P 1'
#
loop_
_entity.id
_entity.type
_entity.pdbx_description
1 polymer ?
#
loop_
_entity_poly.entity_id
_entity_poly.type
_entity_poly.pdbx_seq_one_letter_code
_entity_poly.pdbx_strand_id
1 'polypeptide(L)' 'FVRTVLDWQGSVVEVSSSQFRNVVAHIKLLNPTVELNLFGLDEEKEVRDDQIVTPPDSGN' A
#
# COMPACT_ATOMS: atom_id res chain seq x y z
N PHE A 1 -20.58 -3.78 -21.02
CA PHE A 1 -19.29 -4.48 -20.85
C PHE A 1 -18.23 -3.56 -20.26
N VAL A 2 -17.90 -2.42 -20.89
CA VAL A 2 -16.90 -1.45 -20.38
C VAL A 2 -17.23 -0.88 -18.99
N ARG A 3 -18.50 -0.55 -18.73
CA ARG A 3 -18.96 -0.05 -17.41
C ARG A 3 -18.72 -1.04 -16.27
N THR A 4 -18.89 -2.33 -16.53
CA THR A 4 -18.72 -3.39 -15.52
C THR A 4 -17.25 -3.56 -15.15
N VAL A 5 -16.32 -3.49 -16.11
CA VAL A 5 -14.87 -3.61 -15.84
C VAL A 5 -14.35 -2.46 -14.99
N LEU A 6 -14.79 -1.22 -15.26
CA LEU A 6 -14.40 -0.03 -14.49
C LEU A 6 -14.94 -0.07 -13.04
N ASP A 7 -16.16 -0.58 -12.86
CA ASP A 7 -16.79 -0.73 -11.54
C ASP A 7 -16.07 -1.79 -10.67
N TRP A 8 -15.69 -2.91 -11.28
CA TRP A 8 -14.84 -3.93 -10.63
C TRP A 8 -13.45 -3.39 -10.28
N GLN A 9 -12.82 -2.62 -11.17
CA GLN A 9 -11.52 -2.00 -10.88
C GLN A 9 -11.61 -1.00 -9.71
N GLY A 10 -12.65 -0.18 -9.66
CA GLY A 10 -12.91 0.70 -8.52
C GLY A 10 -13.12 -0.07 -7.21
N SER A 11 -13.89 -1.16 -7.27
CA SER A 11 -14.15 -2.04 -6.12
C SER A 11 -12.89 -2.73 -5.60
N VAL A 12 -12.01 -3.22 -6.48
CA VAL A 12 -10.76 -3.87 -6.09
C VAL A 12 -9.81 -2.89 -5.38
N VAL A 13 -9.68 -1.66 -5.88
CA VAL A 13 -8.82 -0.63 -5.27
C VAL A 13 -9.32 -0.26 -3.87
N GLU A 14 -10.63 -0.07 -3.70
CA GLU A 14 -11.22 0.26 -2.39
C GLU A 14 -11.03 -0.88 -1.38
N VAL A 15 -11.29 -2.12 -1.80
CA VAL A 15 -11.11 -3.31 -0.96
C VAL A 15 -9.64 -3.46 -0.56
N SER A 16 -8.70 -3.37 -1.49
CA SER A 16 -7.26 -3.45 -1.21
C SER A 16 -6.79 -2.36 -0.24
N SER A 17 -7.27 -1.13 -0.40
CA SER A 17 -6.97 -0.03 0.53
C SER A 17 -7.49 -0.32 1.95
N SER A 18 -8.72 -0.81 2.07
CA SER A 18 -9.30 -1.17 3.37
C SER A 18 -8.52 -2.29 4.08
N GLN A 19 -8.11 -3.33 3.34
CA GLN A 19 -7.34 -4.45 3.88
C GLN A 19 -5.95 -3.98 4.33
N PHE A 20 -5.29 -3.14 3.53
CA PHE A 20 -4.01 -2.55 3.90
C PHE A 20 -4.10 -1.77 5.21
N ARG A 21 -5.12 -0.91 5.36
CA ARG A 21 -5.36 -0.17 6.62
C ARG A 21 -5.61 -1.09 7.81
N ASN A 22 -6.33 -2.20 7.60
CA ASN A 22 -6.56 -3.19 8.65
C ASN A 22 -5.24 -3.85 9.10
N VAL A 23 -4.39 -4.23 8.16
CA VAL A 23 -3.06 -4.80 8.46
C VAL A 23 -2.20 -3.79 9.24
N VAL A 24 -2.15 -2.52 8.82
CA VAL A 24 -1.41 -1.47 9.54
C VAL A 24 -1.94 -1.32 10.98
N ALA A 25 -3.26 -1.37 11.18
CA ALA A 25 -3.85 -1.31 12.52
C ALA A 25 -3.46 -2.51 13.40
N HIS A 26 -3.46 -3.73 12.82
CA HIS A 26 -3.04 -4.94 13.54
C HIS A 26 -1.55 -4.88 13.93
N ILE A 27 -0.67 -4.42 13.03
CA ILE A 27 0.76 -4.29 13.32
C ILE A 27 1.00 -3.29 14.46
N LYS A 28 0.30 -2.14 14.46
CA LYS A 28 0.37 -1.16 15.57
C LYS A 28 -0.06 -1.76 16.90
N LEU A 29 -1.15 -2.52 16.89
CA LEU A 29 -1.69 -3.17 18.09
C LEU A 29 -0.71 -4.19 18.67
N LEU A 30 -0.07 -4.99 17.81
CA LEU A 30 0.86 -6.04 18.21
C LEU A 30 2.25 -5.49 18.61
N ASN A 31 2.62 -4.29 18.15
CA ASN A 31 3.92 -3.68 18.39
C ASN A 31 3.77 -2.29 19.05
N PRO A 32 3.23 -2.19 20.28
CA PRO A 32 2.87 -0.90 20.89
C PRO A 32 4.08 0.00 21.22
N THR A 33 5.30 -0.56 21.24
CA THR A 33 6.54 0.17 21.53
C THR A 33 7.33 0.54 20.29
N VAL A 34 6.88 0.16 19.10
CA VAL A 34 7.55 0.43 17.83
C VAL A 34 6.79 1.51 17.07
N GLU A 35 7.48 2.59 16.72
CA GLU A 35 6.93 3.59 15.83
C GLU A 35 7.05 3.11 14.38
N LEU A 36 5.91 2.87 13.73
CA LEU A 36 5.88 2.49 12.33
C LEU A 36 6.10 3.73 11.45
N ASN A 37 7.05 3.65 10.53
CA ASN A 37 7.15 4.63 9.46
C ASN A 37 6.03 4.37 8.43
N LEU A 38 5.11 5.33 8.31
CA LEU A 38 3.99 5.27 7.36
C LEU A 38 4.15 6.26 6.21
N PHE A 39 5.29 6.95 6.13
CA PHE A 39 5.54 7.94 5.10
C PHE A 39 5.66 7.28 3.72
N GLY A 40 4.91 7.79 2.74
CA GLY A 40 4.94 7.31 1.36
C GLY A 40 4.32 5.93 1.16
N LEU A 41 3.44 5.46 2.05
CA LEU A 41 2.67 4.22 1.86
C LEU A 41 1.60 4.33 0.76
N ASP A 42 1.26 5.55 0.37
CA ASP A 42 0.40 5.90 -0.75
C ASP A 42 1.15 5.94 -2.10
N GLU A 43 2.48 5.80 -2.07
CA GLU A 43 3.35 5.80 -3.24
C GLU A 43 3.82 4.38 -3.56
N GLU A 44 4.29 4.17 -4.80
CA GLU A 44 5.03 2.96 -5.13
C GLU A 44 6.37 2.94 -4.39
N LYS A 45 6.63 1.83 -3.70
CA LYS A 45 7.88 1.59 -2.98
C LYS A 45 8.39 0.20 -3.34
N GLU A 46 9.71 0.06 -3.35
CA GLU A 46 10.41 -1.20 -3.51
C GLU A 46 11.22 -1.50 -2.24
N VAL A 47 11.35 -2.78 -1.89
CA VAL A 47 12.28 -3.22 -0.85
C VAL A 47 13.58 -3.65 -1.54
N ARG A 48 14.65 -2.90 -1.33
CA ARG A 48 15.99 -3.20 -1.86
C ARG A 48 17.01 -3.06 -0.76
N ASP A 49 17.91 -4.04 -0.63
CA ASP A 49 18.97 -4.03 0.39
C ASP A 49 18.44 -3.78 1.81
N ASP A 50 17.33 -4.45 2.17
CA ASP A 50 16.60 -4.29 3.45
C ASP A 50 16.05 -2.88 3.72
N GLN A 51 16.04 -2.00 2.71
CA GLN A 51 15.53 -0.64 2.79
C GLN A 51 14.29 -0.46 1.91
N ILE A 52 13.31 0.28 2.41
CA ILE A 52 12.20 0.78 1.59
C ILE A 52 12.72 1.98 0.79
N VAL A 53 12.76 1.85 -0.53
CA VAL A 53 13.23 2.88 -1.45
C VAL A 53 12.13 3.25 -2.44
N THR A 54 12.19 4.47 -2.97
CA THR A 54 11.40 4.82 -4.15
C THR A 54 12.05 4.14 -5.36
N PRO A 55 11.30 3.40 -6.18
CA PRO A 55 11.86 2.75 -7.37
C PRO A 55 12.45 3.81 -8.31
N PRO A 56 13.49 3.45 -9.11
CA PRO A 56 14.02 4.35 -10.11
C PRO A 56 12.92 4.75 -11.09
N ASP A 57 12.91 6.02 -11.50
CA ASP A 57 11.98 6.48 -12.53
C ASP A 57 12.22 5.62 -13.78
N SER A 58 11.17 4.92 -14.22
CA SER A 58 11.17 4.17 -15.47
C SER A 58 11.18 5.19 -16.59
N GLY A 59 12.34 5.79 -16.85
CA GLY A 59 12.52 6.80 -17.88
C GLY A 59 12.04 6.26 -19.22
N ASN A 60 10.90 6.79 -19.67
CA ASN A 60 10.31 6.58 -20.98
C ASN A 60 10.44 7.87 -21.77
#